data_AF-A0A7Y6ZB51-F1
#
_entry.id   AF-A0A7Y6ZB51-F1
#
_cell.length_a   1.000
_cell.length_b   1.000
_cell.length_c   1.000
_cell.angle_alpha   90.00
_cell.angle_beta   90.00
_cell.angle_gamma   90.00
#
_symmetry.space_group_name_H-M   'P 1'
#
loop_
_entity.id
_entity.type
_entity.pdbx_description
1 polymer ?
#
loop_
_entity_poly.entity_id
_entity_poly.type
_entity_poly.pdbx_seq_one_letter_code
_entity_poly.pdbx_strand_id
1 'polypeptide(L)'
;MTQSDAFLSTAKRVIAQEAEALGLLSDSLGTEFTTAVETILRAKGRTIVTGMGKSGHIARKIAATLASTGTPAHFVHPAEASHGDLGMIGDDDVCLVLSNSGETPELADVIAYTRRFKIPMIGVASNPDSSLIRACDVALILPKAAEACGHGIVPTTSTTMTLALGDALAIALMEHRAFTADNFRVLHPGGKLGSRLTKVRDLMHVDMPLVSAETPMREALSVISDKGFGVVGVIDADGQLSGIITDGDLRRHIDGLLDKTAGDIMTLNPMTISSDALAEKAVARMDERAITCLFVRDSAEDGRPCGILKIQDCLRAGVV
;
A
#
# COMPACT_ATOMS: atom_id res chain seq x y z
N MET A 1 38.10 0.78 -26.45
CA MET A 1 37.04 0.51 -25.44
C MET A 1 37.35 -0.81 -24.78
N THR A 2 37.33 -0.88 -23.46
CA THR A 2 37.39 -2.18 -22.78
C THR A 2 36.07 -2.93 -22.98
N GLN A 3 36.06 -4.25 -22.80
CA GLN A 3 34.83 -5.05 -22.91
C GLN A 3 33.76 -4.59 -21.89
N SER A 4 34.19 -4.17 -20.69
CA SER A 4 33.33 -3.60 -19.66
C SER A 4 32.65 -2.29 -20.10
N ASP A 5 33.38 -1.42 -20.83
CA ASP A 5 32.80 -0.17 -21.37
C ASP A 5 31.71 -0.45 -22.42
N ALA A 6 31.84 -1.55 -23.17
CA ALA A 6 30.86 -1.96 -24.18
C ALA A 6 29.55 -2.47 -23.55
N PHE A 7 29.63 -3.25 -22.45
CA PHE A 7 28.45 -3.70 -21.71
C PHE A 7 27.71 -2.53 -21.05
N LEU A 8 28.45 -1.61 -20.42
CA LEU A 8 27.86 -0.45 -19.78
C LEU A 8 27.18 0.48 -20.79
N SER A 9 27.82 0.72 -21.94
CA SER A 9 27.22 1.49 -23.04
C SER A 9 25.93 0.85 -23.55
N THR A 10 25.92 -0.48 -23.69
CA THR A 10 24.71 -1.23 -24.09
C THR A 10 23.58 -1.07 -23.08
N ALA A 11 23.85 -1.26 -21.79
CA ALA A 11 22.84 -1.12 -20.74
C ALA A 11 22.25 0.30 -20.70
N LYS A 12 23.09 1.34 -20.77
CA LYS A 12 22.66 2.74 -20.81
C LYS A 12 21.78 3.03 -22.03
N ARG A 13 22.17 2.52 -23.20
CA ARG A 13 21.38 2.68 -24.44
C ARG A 13 20.01 2.02 -24.30
N VAL A 14 19.94 0.80 -23.79
CA VAL A 14 18.66 0.09 -23.60
C VAL A 14 17.72 0.89 -22.70
N ILE A 15 18.20 1.33 -21.54
CA ILE A 15 17.40 2.11 -20.58
C ILE A 15 16.94 3.44 -21.19
N ALA A 16 17.82 4.13 -21.91
CA ALA A 16 17.48 5.41 -22.56
C ALA A 16 16.39 5.24 -23.62
N GLN A 17 16.46 4.17 -24.42
CA GLN A 17 15.44 3.87 -25.44
C GLN A 17 14.08 3.54 -24.81
N GLU A 18 14.06 2.77 -23.72
CA GLU A 18 12.83 2.48 -22.99
C GLU A 18 12.24 3.77 -22.38
N ALA A 19 13.07 4.64 -21.81
CA ALA A 19 12.63 5.92 -21.25
C ALA A 19 12.03 6.85 -22.33
N GLU A 20 12.64 6.92 -23.51
CA GLU A 20 12.10 7.69 -24.64
C GLU A 20 10.72 7.16 -25.06
N ALA A 21 10.57 5.84 -25.15
CA ALA A 21 9.31 5.20 -25.51
C ALA A 21 8.20 5.45 -24.47
N LEU A 22 8.55 5.54 -23.17
CA LEU A 22 7.60 5.94 -22.13
C LEU A 22 7.13 7.39 -22.30
N GLY A 23 7.99 8.29 -22.78
CA GLY A 23 7.59 9.64 -23.17
C GLY A 23 6.56 9.64 -24.30
N LEU A 24 6.83 8.87 -25.37
CA LEU A 24 5.88 8.70 -26.47
C LEU A 24 4.54 8.12 -26.01
N LEU A 25 4.57 7.14 -25.10
CA LEU A 25 3.37 6.56 -24.53
C LEU A 25 2.56 7.62 -23.78
N SER A 26 3.20 8.37 -22.89
CA SER A 26 2.56 9.44 -22.12
C SER A 26 1.88 10.47 -23.03
N ASP A 27 2.57 10.93 -24.08
CA ASP A 27 2.04 11.92 -25.02
C ASP A 27 0.89 11.38 -25.88
N SER A 28 0.82 10.05 -26.06
CA SER A 28 -0.24 9.40 -26.83
C SER A 28 -1.53 9.12 -26.05
N LEU A 29 -1.52 9.26 -24.71
CA LEU A 29 -2.69 8.99 -23.89
C LEU A 29 -3.77 10.05 -24.12
N GLY A 30 -4.96 9.60 -24.52
CA GLY A 30 -6.09 10.45 -24.85
C GLY A 30 -7.44 9.89 -24.40
N THR A 31 -8.48 10.17 -25.19
CA THR A 31 -9.86 9.82 -24.88
C THR A 31 -10.07 8.31 -24.69
N GLU A 32 -9.37 7.50 -25.46
CA GLU A 32 -9.44 6.03 -25.40
C GLU A 32 -8.96 5.52 -24.04
N PHE A 33 -7.92 6.14 -23.46
CA PHE A 33 -7.46 5.82 -22.11
C PHE A 33 -8.54 6.12 -21.07
N THR A 34 -9.14 7.31 -21.14
CA THR A 34 -10.24 7.66 -20.22
C THR A 34 -11.45 6.72 -20.38
N THR A 35 -11.76 6.33 -21.61
CA THR A 35 -12.85 5.38 -21.90
C THR A 35 -12.54 3.98 -21.34
N ALA A 36 -11.28 3.54 -21.40
CA ALA A 36 -10.84 2.28 -20.79
C ALA A 36 -11.02 2.30 -19.26
N VAL A 37 -10.61 3.39 -18.60
CA VAL A 37 -10.80 3.58 -17.15
C VAL A 37 -12.29 3.54 -16.79
N GLU A 38 -13.13 4.29 -17.51
CA GLU A 38 -14.59 4.29 -17.28
C GLU A 38 -15.21 2.91 -17.51
N THR A 39 -14.77 2.19 -18.53
CA THR A 39 -15.25 0.83 -18.83
C THR A 39 -14.94 -0.11 -17.66
N ILE A 40 -13.74 -0.03 -17.09
CA ILE A 40 -13.36 -0.81 -15.90
C ILE A 40 -14.15 -0.38 -14.67
N LEU A 41 -14.40 0.92 -14.47
CA LEU A 41 -15.18 1.42 -13.33
C LEU A 41 -16.65 0.96 -13.37
N ARG A 42 -17.23 0.84 -14.57
CA ARG A 42 -18.63 0.40 -14.77
C ARG A 42 -18.81 -1.11 -14.67
N ALA A 43 -17.75 -1.89 -14.83
CA ALA A 43 -17.81 -3.33 -14.68
C ALA A 43 -18.25 -3.71 -13.25
N LYS A 44 -19.19 -4.65 -13.14
CA LYS A 44 -19.70 -5.14 -11.85
C LYS A 44 -18.94 -6.37 -11.36
N GLY A 45 -18.32 -7.08 -12.28
CA GLY A 45 -17.44 -8.21 -12.02
C GLY A 45 -15.99 -7.76 -11.84
N ARG A 46 -15.09 -8.46 -12.53
CA ARG A 46 -13.64 -8.35 -12.42
C ARG A 46 -13.04 -7.86 -13.73
N THR A 47 -11.84 -7.29 -13.63
CA THR A 47 -10.97 -7.07 -14.79
C THR A 47 -10.19 -8.34 -15.09
N ILE A 48 -10.59 -9.07 -16.13
CA ILE A 48 -9.85 -10.23 -16.63
C ILE A 48 -8.74 -9.76 -17.55
N VAL A 49 -7.48 -9.96 -17.15
CA VAL A 49 -6.31 -9.57 -17.94
C VAL A 49 -5.72 -10.81 -18.62
N THR A 50 -5.42 -10.75 -19.92
CA THR A 50 -4.86 -11.89 -20.66
C THR A 50 -3.81 -11.46 -21.67
N GLY A 51 -2.93 -12.39 -22.04
CA GLY A 51 -1.86 -12.21 -23.01
C GLY A 51 -0.95 -13.44 -23.07
N MET A 52 -0.21 -13.59 -24.17
CA MET A 52 0.76 -14.69 -24.35
C MET A 52 2.19 -14.25 -24.10
N GLY A 53 3.03 -15.21 -23.71
CA GLY A 53 4.47 -15.01 -23.58
C GLY A 53 4.84 -13.84 -22.66
N LYS A 54 5.66 -12.90 -23.16
CA LYS A 54 6.07 -11.72 -22.38
C LYS A 54 4.89 -10.81 -22.05
N SER A 55 3.95 -10.60 -22.97
CA SER A 55 2.70 -9.89 -22.70
C SER A 55 1.88 -10.59 -21.60
N GLY A 56 1.89 -11.92 -21.56
CA GLY A 56 1.26 -12.69 -20.49
C GLY A 56 1.88 -12.48 -19.11
N HIS A 57 3.21 -12.34 -19.03
CA HIS A 57 3.87 -11.98 -17.76
C HIS A 57 3.50 -10.56 -17.30
N ILE A 58 3.45 -9.61 -18.23
CA ILE A 58 2.99 -8.25 -17.93
C ILE A 58 1.52 -8.25 -17.50
N ALA A 59 0.65 -9.01 -18.19
CA ALA A 59 -0.75 -9.19 -17.82
C ALA A 59 -0.92 -9.70 -16.37
N ARG A 60 -0.10 -10.65 -15.92
CA ARG A 60 -0.10 -11.11 -14.51
C ARG A 60 0.26 -10.00 -13.54
N LYS A 61 1.29 -9.19 -13.84
CA LYS A 61 1.69 -8.04 -13.00
C LYS A 61 0.56 -7.02 -12.94
N ILE A 62 -0.04 -6.68 -14.09
CA ILE A 62 -1.16 -5.72 -14.17
C ILE A 62 -2.34 -6.22 -13.34
N ALA A 63 -2.76 -7.48 -13.51
CA ALA A 63 -3.83 -8.07 -12.71
C ALA A 63 -3.55 -7.98 -11.20
N ALA A 64 -2.32 -8.30 -10.78
CA ALA A 64 -1.92 -8.19 -9.38
C ALA A 64 -1.96 -6.73 -8.87
N THR A 65 -1.56 -5.77 -9.70
CA THR A 65 -1.55 -4.33 -9.34
C THR A 65 -2.96 -3.77 -9.24
N LEU A 66 -3.85 -4.14 -10.17
CA LEU A 66 -5.27 -3.76 -10.10
C LEU A 66 -5.90 -4.32 -8.82
N ALA A 67 -5.69 -5.60 -8.54
CA ALA A 67 -6.25 -6.26 -7.36
C ALA A 67 -5.74 -5.62 -6.05
N SER A 68 -4.45 -5.28 -5.96
CA SER A 68 -3.87 -4.63 -4.78
C SER A 68 -4.31 -3.18 -4.60
N THR A 69 -4.77 -2.51 -5.65
CA THR A 69 -5.22 -1.12 -5.63
C THR A 69 -6.75 -0.99 -5.63
N GLY A 70 -7.47 -2.06 -5.28
CA GLY A 70 -8.91 -2.03 -5.06
C GLY A 70 -9.77 -2.29 -6.29
N THR A 71 -9.19 -2.71 -7.42
CA THR A 71 -9.93 -3.15 -8.60
C THR A 71 -9.83 -4.67 -8.74
N PRO A 72 -10.89 -5.45 -8.45
CA PRO A 72 -10.85 -6.91 -8.55
C PRO A 72 -10.39 -7.34 -9.95
N ALA A 73 -9.28 -8.08 -10.03
CA ALA A 73 -8.68 -8.45 -11.30
C ALA A 73 -7.99 -9.82 -11.23
N HIS A 74 -8.08 -10.57 -12.33
CA HIS A 74 -7.49 -11.89 -12.46
C HIS A 74 -6.79 -12.06 -13.81
N PHE A 75 -5.73 -12.86 -13.81
CA PHE A 75 -5.09 -13.28 -15.05
C PHE A 75 -5.68 -14.61 -15.54
N VAL A 76 -6.05 -14.65 -16.82
CA VAL A 76 -6.44 -15.90 -17.51
C VAL A 76 -5.44 -16.16 -18.63
N HIS A 77 -4.81 -17.34 -18.63
CA HIS A 77 -3.86 -17.71 -19.68
C HIS A 77 -4.64 -18.09 -20.95
N PRO A 78 -4.39 -17.47 -22.10
CA PRO A 78 -5.29 -17.65 -23.25
C PRO A 78 -5.20 -19.05 -23.86
N ALA A 79 -4.05 -19.74 -23.76
CA ALA A 79 -3.96 -21.15 -24.16
C ALA A 79 -4.80 -22.09 -23.26
N GLU A 80 -4.96 -21.77 -21.96
CA GLU A 80 -5.78 -22.57 -21.04
C GLU A 80 -7.26 -22.21 -21.17
N ALA A 81 -7.57 -20.98 -21.59
CA ALA A 81 -8.94 -20.52 -21.83
C ALA A 81 -9.66 -21.45 -22.82
N SER A 82 -9.00 -21.80 -23.92
CA SER A 82 -9.45 -22.77 -24.92
C SER A 82 -9.73 -24.18 -24.37
N HIS A 83 -9.24 -24.48 -23.16
CA HIS A 83 -9.36 -25.77 -22.49
C HIS A 83 -10.20 -25.72 -21.20
N GLY A 84 -11.06 -24.71 -21.04
CA GLY A 84 -12.07 -24.64 -19.99
C GLY A 84 -12.02 -23.37 -19.14
N ASP A 85 -10.88 -22.67 -19.12
CA ASP A 85 -10.70 -21.46 -18.31
C ASP A 85 -11.49 -20.26 -18.86
N LEU A 86 -12.11 -20.36 -20.05
CA LEU A 86 -13.13 -19.39 -20.47
C LEU A 86 -14.26 -19.26 -19.44
N GLY A 87 -14.56 -20.31 -18.69
CA GLY A 87 -15.53 -20.26 -17.58
C GLY A 87 -15.11 -19.34 -16.42
N MET A 88 -13.85 -18.90 -16.38
CA MET A 88 -13.39 -17.89 -15.42
C MET A 88 -13.85 -16.47 -15.81
N ILE A 89 -14.29 -16.27 -17.05
CA ILE A 89 -14.78 -14.99 -17.58
C ILE A 89 -16.32 -14.98 -17.48
N GLY A 90 -16.84 -14.14 -16.58
CA GLY A 90 -18.28 -13.94 -16.37
C GLY A 90 -18.86 -12.78 -17.19
N ASP A 91 -20.19 -12.75 -17.28
CA ASP A 91 -20.92 -11.76 -18.10
C ASP A 91 -20.80 -10.32 -17.58
N ASP A 92 -20.52 -10.14 -16.28
CA ASP A 92 -20.33 -8.84 -15.62
C ASP A 92 -18.86 -8.37 -15.62
N ASP A 93 -17.94 -9.19 -16.14
CA ASP A 93 -16.51 -8.89 -16.19
C ASP A 93 -16.17 -7.89 -17.34
N VAL A 94 -14.94 -7.39 -17.34
CA VAL A 94 -14.32 -6.68 -18.46
C VAL A 94 -13.00 -7.35 -18.82
N CYS A 95 -12.71 -7.51 -20.11
CA CYS A 95 -11.46 -8.14 -20.58
C CYS A 95 -10.44 -7.10 -21.03
N LEU A 96 -9.25 -7.13 -20.44
CA LEU A 96 -8.06 -6.39 -20.90
C LEU A 96 -7.12 -7.37 -21.62
N VAL A 97 -7.06 -7.26 -22.95
CA VAL A 97 -6.38 -8.21 -23.82
C VAL A 97 -5.09 -7.61 -24.37
N LEU A 98 -3.95 -8.21 -24.05
CA LEU A 98 -2.62 -7.70 -24.39
C LEU A 98 -1.97 -8.52 -25.53
N SER A 99 -1.75 -7.89 -26.68
CA SER A 99 -0.95 -8.45 -27.77
C SER A 99 -0.25 -7.35 -28.55
N ASN A 100 1.09 -7.29 -28.50
CA ASN A 100 1.83 -6.24 -29.19
C ASN A 100 1.56 -6.23 -30.70
N SER A 101 1.47 -7.40 -31.33
CA SER A 101 1.13 -7.53 -32.76
C SER A 101 -0.38 -7.37 -33.02
N GLY A 102 -1.22 -7.72 -32.05
CA GLY A 102 -2.66 -7.83 -32.18
C GLY A 102 -3.13 -9.04 -33.01
N GLU A 103 -2.22 -9.96 -33.33
CA GLU A 103 -2.45 -11.13 -34.19
C GLU A 103 -2.06 -12.46 -33.50
N THR A 104 -2.02 -12.48 -32.17
CA THR A 104 -1.66 -13.68 -31.39
C THR A 104 -2.77 -14.75 -31.51
N PRO A 105 -2.49 -15.94 -32.08
CA PRO A 105 -3.53 -16.94 -32.34
C PRO A 105 -4.24 -17.46 -31.08
N GLU A 106 -3.53 -17.62 -29.98
CA GLU A 106 -4.09 -18.14 -28.72
C GLU A 106 -5.15 -17.22 -28.12
N LEU A 107 -5.20 -15.93 -28.53
CA LEU A 107 -6.23 -14.99 -28.09
C LEU A 107 -7.55 -15.14 -28.86
N ALA A 108 -7.59 -15.89 -29.95
CA ALA A 108 -8.75 -15.97 -30.83
C ALA A 108 -10.01 -16.46 -30.09
N ASP A 109 -9.88 -17.47 -29.22
CA ASP A 109 -11.01 -18.00 -28.47
C ASP A 109 -11.52 -17.03 -27.39
N VAL A 110 -10.60 -16.30 -26.74
CA VAL A 110 -10.98 -15.24 -25.78
C VAL A 110 -11.71 -14.11 -26.50
N ILE A 111 -11.19 -13.67 -27.65
CA ILE A 111 -11.85 -12.66 -28.49
C ILE A 111 -13.25 -13.14 -28.88
N ALA A 112 -13.37 -14.34 -29.46
CA ALA A 112 -14.66 -14.90 -29.88
C ALA A 112 -15.65 -15.02 -28.72
N TYR A 113 -15.19 -15.45 -27.55
CA TYR A 113 -16.01 -15.55 -26.34
C TYR A 113 -16.54 -14.20 -25.89
N THR A 114 -15.67 -13.19 -25.75
CA THR A 114 -16.10 -11.84 -25.35
C THR A 114 -17.12 -11.26 -26.32
N ARG A 115 -16.95 -11.46 -27.62
CA ARG A 115 -17.89 -10.98 -28.63
C ARG A 115 -19.23 -11.71 -28.54
N ARG A 116 -19.22 -13.02 -28.38
CA ARG A 116 -20.43 -13.86 -28.26
C ARG A 116 -21.29 -13.46 -27.07
N PHE A 117 -20.67 -13.19 -25.93
CA PHE A 117 -21.36 -12.88 -24.67
C PHE A 117 -21.46 -11.38 -24.39
N LYS A 118 -21.00 -10.53 -25.33
CA LYS A 118 -21.00 -9.06 -25.21
C LYS A 118 -20.28 -8.55 -23.96
N ILE A 119 -19.22 -9.25 -23.58
CA ILE A 119 -18.33 -8.86 -22.48
C ILE A 119 -17.44 -7.72 -23.00
N PRO A 120 -17.42 -6.54 -22.34
CA PRO A 120 -16.58 -5.42 -22.77
C PRO A 120 -15.11 -5.82 -22.88
N MET A 121 -14.47 -5.43 -23.98
CA MET A 121 -13.07 -5.76 -24.28
C MET A 121 -12.27 -4.50 -24.58
N ILE A 122 -11.19 -4.33 -23.82
CA ILE A 122 -10.15 -3.33 -24.03
C ILE A 122 -8.96 -4.05 -24.67
N GLY A 123 -8.61 -3.67 -25.90
CA GLY A 123 -7.49 -4.25 -26.65
C GLY A 123 -6.24 -3.37 -26.54
N VAL A 124 -5.09 -3.96 -26.22
CA VAL A 124 -3.79 -3.28 -26.21
C VAL A 124 -2.88 -3.88 -27.28
N ALA A 125 -2.52 -3.08 -28.28
CA ALA A 125 -1.65 -3.48 -29.39
C ALA A 125 -0.89 -2.29 -29.98
N SER A 126 0.18 -2.55 -30.73
CA SER A 126 0.93 -1.49 -31.47
C SER A 126 0.42 -1.25 -32.89
N ASN A 127 -0.31 -2.21 -33.46
CA ASN A 127 -0.89 -2.10 -34.79
C ASN A 127 -2.38 -1.73 -34.69
N PRO A 128 -2.79 -0.50 -35.08
CA PRO A 128 -4.18 -0.07 -35.04
C PRO A 128 -5.08 -0.87 -36.00
N ASP A 129 -4.51 -1.47 -37.04
CA ASP A 129 -5.22 -2.30 -38.01
C ASP A 129 -5.14 -3.79 -37.68
N SER A 130 -4.88 -4.17 -36.43
CA SER A 130 -4.80 -5.57 -36.04
C SER A 130 -6.19 -6.19 -35.78
N SER A 131 -6.26 -7.51 -35.87
CA SER A 131 -7.48 -8.28 -35.61
C SER A 131 -8.02 -8.05 -34.20
N LEU A 132 -7.15 -7.98 -33.18
CA LEU A 132 -7.55 -7.63 -31.81
C LEU A 132 -8.21 -6.25 -31.74
N ILE A 133 -7.57 -5.22 -32.32
CA ILE A 133 -8.06 -3.84 -32.23
C ILE A 133 -9.38 -3.69 -32.98
N ARG A 134 -9.53 -4.32 -34.15
CA ARG A 134 -10.82 -4.35 -34.87
C ARG A 134 -11.95 -5.01 -34.09
N ALA A 135 -11.64 -5.94 -33.20
CA ALA A 135 -12.64 -6.69 -32.44
C ALA A 135 -13.00 -6.02 -31.10
N CYS A 136 -12.14 -5.17 -30.54
CA CYS A 136 -12.33 -4.58 -29.21
C CYS A 136 -13.33 -3.43 -29.18
N ASP A 137 -13.85 -3.13 -27.99
CA ASP A 137 -14.74 -1.98 -27.76
C ASP A 137 -13.93 -0.70 -27.48
N VAL A 138 -12.75 -0.85 -26.86
CA VAL A 138 -11.82 0.25 -26.58
C VAL A 138 -10.41 -0.15 -26.99
N ALA A 139 -9.78 0.65 -27.84
CA ALA A 139 -8.45 0.40 -28.38
C ALA A 139 -7.40 1.28 -27.67
N LEU A 140 -6.46 0.66 -26.96
CA LEU A 140 -5.28 1.32 -26.42
C LEU A 140 -4.08 1.01 -27.31
N ILE A 141 -3.77 1.95 -28.20
CA ILE A 141 -2.69 1.77 -29.18
C ILE A 141 -1.36 2.18 -28.56
N LEU A 142 -0.42 1.24 -28.50
CA LEU A 142 0.95 1.53 -28.10
C LEU A 142 1.67 2.27 -29.23
N PRO A 143 2.34 3.40 -28.97
CA PRO A 143 3.08 4.11 -30.00
C PRO A 143 4.22 3.26 -30.55
N LYS A 144 4.57 3.49 -31.82
CA LYS A 144 5.67 2.77 -32.46
C LYS A 144 6.99 3.19 -31.83
N ALA A 145 7.66 2.23 -31.21
CA ALA A 145 9.01 2.38 -30.67
C ALA A 145 9.86 1.16 -31.05
N ALA A 146 11.16 1.38 -31.27
CA ALA A 146 12.08 0.29 -31.58
C ALA A 146 12.38 -0.54 -30.33
N GLU A 147 12.52 -1.86 -30.49
CA GLU A 147 13.02 -2.72 -29.42
C GLU A 147 14.50 -2.46 -29.16
N ALA A 148 14.87 -2.42 -27.88
CA ALA A 148 16.21 -2.06 -27.45
C ALA A 148 17.30 -3.08 -27.87
N CYS A 149 16.89 -4.28 -28.30
CA CYS A 149 17.79 -5.32 -28.83
C CYS A 149 18.34 -5.03 -30.24
N GLY A 150 17.92 -3.93 -30.88
CA GLY A 150 18.43 -3.45 -32.17
C GLY A 150 17.92 -4.19 -33.41
N HIS A 151 17.33 -5.37 -33.23
CA HIS A 151 16.82 -6.22 -34.32
C HIS A 151 15.28 -6.37 -34.29
N GLY A 152 14.59 -5.77 -33.31
CA GLY A 152 13.12 -5.83 -33.22
C GLY A 152 12.55 -7.17 -32.74
N ILE A 153 13.40 -8.12 -32.36
CA ILE A 153 12.97 -9.51 -32.09
C ILE A 153 12.59 -9.74 -30.62
N VAL A 154 13.34 -9.13 -29.69
CA VAL A 154 13.16 -9.38 -28.26
C VAL A 154 12.29 -8.28 -27.67
N PRO A 155 11.09 -8.60 -27.13
CA PRO A 155 10.27 -7.62 -26.45
C PRO A 155 11.00 -7.04 -25.24
N THR A 156 11.21 -5.74 -25.27
CA THR A 156 11.91 -4.93 -24.26
C THR A 156 11.08 -3.65 -24.06
N THR A 157 11.21 -2.71 -24.99
CA THR A 157 10.45 -1.46 -25.06
C THR A 157 8.95 -1.68 -25.06
N SER A 158 8.44 -2.62 -25.87
CA SER A 158 6.99 -2.91 -25.92
C SER A 158 6.44 -3.44 -24.58
N THR A 159 7.20 -4.31 -23.91
CA THR A 159 6.82 -4.83 -22.60
C THR A 159 6.89 -3.76 -21.51
N THR A 160 7.88 -2.87 -21.56
CA THR A 160 8.01 -1.74 -20.62
C THR A 160 6.86 -0.75 -20.79
N MET A 161 6.50 -0.38 -22.03
CA MET A 161 5.34 0.47 -22.29
C MET A 161 4.03 -0.17 -21.83
N THR A 162 3.84 -1.47 -22.10
CA THR A 162 2.62 -2.18 -21.66
C THR A 162 2.51 -2.22 -20.14
N LEU A 163 3.63 -2.43 -19.44
CA LEU A 163 3.68 -2.40 -17.98
C LEU A 163 3.31 -1.02 -17.44
N ALA A 164 3.91 0.05 -17.99
CA ALA A 164 3.63 1.42 -17.59
C ALA A 164 2.17 1.82 -17.86
N LEU A 165 1.60 1.39 -19.00
CA LEU A 165 0.18 1.59 -19.30
C LEU A 165 -0.71 0.93 -18.25
N GLY A 166 -0.39 -0.30 -17.84
CA GLY A 166 -1.11 -1.02 -16.79
C GLY A 166 -1.02 -0.33 -15.43
N ASP A 167 0.14 0.21 -15.08
CA ASP A 167 0.33 0.99 -13.85
C ASP A 167 -0.46 2.30 -13.91
N ALA A 168 -0.48 2.99 -15.05
CA ALA A 168 -1.31 4.19 -15.25
C ALA A 168 -2.80 3.89 -15.09
N LEU A 169 -3.31 2.78 -15.65
CA LEU A 169 -4.69 2.34 -15.45
C LEU A 169 -4.99 2.09 -13.98
N ALA A 170 -4.11 1.37 -13.28
CA ALA A 170 -4.32 1.03 -11.87
C ALA A 170 -4.32 2.28 -10.97
N ILE A 171 -3.39 3.20 -11.17
CA ILE A 171 -3.32 4.45 -10.38
C ILE A 171 -4.51 5.36 -10.67
N ALA A 172 -4.92 5.51 -11.94
CA ALA A 172 -6.10 6.31 -12.28
C ALA A 172 -7.39 5.76 -11.62
N LEU A 173 -7.55 4.43 -11.61
CA LEU A 173 -8.67 3.76 -10.93
C LEU A 173 -8.61 3.94 -9.41
N MET A 174 -7.43 3.79 -8.82
CA MET A 174 -7.18 3.94 -7.39
C MET A 174 -7.50 5.35 -6.89
N GLU A 175 -7.02 6.37 -7.60
CA GLU A 175 -7.29 7.78 -7.30
C GLU A 175 -8.78 8.11 -7.42
N HIS A 176 -9.43 7.65 -8.50
CA HIS A 176 -10.88 7.86 -8.69
C HIS A 176 -11.72 7.21 -7.60
N ARG A 177 -11.32 6.03 -7.10
CA ARG A 177 -12.02 5.34 -6.00
C ARG A 177 -11.72 5.93 -4.63
N ALA A 178 -10.91 6.99 -4.54
CA ALA A 178 -10.39 7.54 -3.28
C ALA A 178 -9.83 6.44 -2.36
N PHE A 179 -9.11 5.47 -2.95
CA PHE A 179 -8.62 4.30 -2.26
C PHE A 179 -7.66 4.69 -1.14
N THR A 180 -8.02 4.37 0.11
CA THR A 180 -7.31 4.86 1.29
C THR A 180 -6.20 3.90 1.74
N ALA A 181 -5.30 4.41 2.58
CA ALA A 181 -4.35 3.62 3.35
C ALA A 181 -5.02 2.45 4.12
N ASP A 182 -6.21 2.67 4.66
CA ASP A 182 -6.99 1.63 5.36
C ASP A 182 -7.48 0.54 4.40
N ASN A 183 -7.92 0.91 3.18
CA ASN A 183 -8.27 -0.06 2.15
C ASN A 183 -7.05 -0.88 1.71
N PHE A 184 -5.89 -0.24 1.59
CA PHE A 184 -4.63 -0.92 1.28
C PHE A 184 -4.26 -1.94 2.37
N ARG A 185 -4.44 -1.59 3.65
CA ARG A 185 -4.18 -2.47 4.80
C ARG A 185 -5.00 -3.75 4.75
N VAL A 186 -6.29 -3.66 4.44
CA VAL A 186 -7.18 -4.84 4.32
C VAL A 186 -6.66 -5.82 3.27
N LEU A 187 -6.11 -5.30 2.17
CA LEU A 187 -5.59 -6.12 1.07
C LEU A 187 -4.13 -6.58 1.28
N HIS A 188 -3.40 -6.04 2.27
CA HIS A 188 -1.97 -6.31 2.49
C HIS A 188 -1.61 -6.54 3.98
N PRO A 189 -2.22 -7.54 4.66
CA PRO A 189 -2.01 -7.76 6.09
C PRO A 189 -0.56 -8.14 6.46
N GLY A 190 0.22 -8.69 5.51
CA GLY A 190 1.61 -9.13 5.73
C GLY A 190 2.70 -8.18 5.24
N GLY A 191 2.35 -7.01 4.69
CA GLY A 191 3.30 -6.10 4.05
C GLY A 191 3.85 -5.03 4.99
N LYS A 192 5.13 -4.64 4.82
CA LYS A 192 5.77 -3.52 5.56
C LYS A 192 5.05 -2.17 5.41
N LEU A 193 4.23 -1.98 4.36
CA LEU A 193 3.40 -0.77 4.23
C LEU A 193 2.21 -0.77 5.19
N GLY A 194 1.62 -1.95 5.49
CA GLY A 194 0.53 -2.06 6.45
C GLY A 194 0.96 -1.63 7.85
N SER A 195 2.18 -2.00 8.26
CA SER A 195 2.74 -1.60 9.56
C SER A 195 3.12 -0.11 9.63
N ARG A 196 3.54 0.51 8.52
CA ARG A 196 3.78 1.98 8.43
C ARG A 196 2.51 2.81 8.57
N LEU A 197 1.34 2.20 8.34
CA LEU A 197 0.04 2.87 8.40
C LEU A 197 -0.72 2.59 9.71
N THR A 198 -0.15 1.79 10.61
CA THR A 198 -0.76 1.49 11.92
C THR A 198 -0.88 2.75 12.75
N LYS A 199 -2.08 3.05 13.25
CA LYS A 199 -2.30 4.19 14.15
C LYS A 199 -2.04 3.79 15.60
N VAL A 200 -1.69 4.77 16.44
CA VAL A 200 -1.50 4.56 17.89
C VAL A 200 -2.74 3.95 18.53
N ARG A 201 -3.94 4.41 18.17
CA ARG A 201 -5.21 3.87 18.70
C ARG A 201 -5.41 2.37 18.47
N ASP A 202 -4.76 1.80 17.45
CA ASP A 202 -4.88 0.38 17.10
C ASP A 202 -3.98 -0.50 18.00
N LEU A 203 -3.00 0.10 18.68
CA LEU A 203 -1.99 -0.60 19.49
C LEU A 203 -2.02 -0.22 20.98
N MET A 204 -2.62 0.92 21.33
CA MET A 204 -2.66 1.40 22.72
C MET A 204 -3.55 0.52 23.61
N HIS A 205 -3.27 0.55 24.91
CA HIS A 205 -4.08 -0.05 25.94
C HIS A 205 -4.98 1.02 26.57
N VAL A 206 -6.27 0.74 26.68
CA VAL A 206 -7.24 1.64 27.34
C VAL A 206 -7.12 1.55 28.86
N ASP A 207 -6.75 0.38 29.39
CA ASP A 207 -6.54 0.18 30.82
C ASP A 207 -5.15 0.69 31.25
N MET A 208 -5.12 1.89 31.84
CA MET A 208 -3.90 2.64 32.13
C MET A 208 -3.58 2.70 33.63
N PRO A 209 -2.30 2.78 34.02
CA PRO A 209 -1.91 3.08 35.39
C PRO A 209 -2.07 4.58 35.65
N LEU A 210 -3.15 5.01 36.29
CA LEU A 210 -3.42 6.40 36.65
C LEU A 210 -3.70 6.54 38.16
N VAL A 211 -3.17 7.60 38.79
CA VAL A 211 -3.38 7.95 40.21
C VAL A 211 -3.52 9.47 40.38
N SER A 212 -4.01 9.96 41.53
CA SER A 212 -4.03 11.40 41.83
C SER A 212 -2.71 11.86 42.43
N ALA A 213 -2.48 13.18 42.46
CA ALA A 213 -1.25 13.74 43.05
C ALA A 213 -1.12 13.43 44.55
N GLU A 214 -2.24 13.27 45.25
CA GLU A 214 -2.31 13.00 46.68
C GLU A 214 -2.16 11.51 47.02
N THR A 215 -2.15 10.63 46.01
CA THR A 215 -2.05 9.18 46.22
C THR A 215 -0.73 8.84 46.93
N PRO A 216 -0.76 8.11 48.07
CA PRO A 216 0.45 7.68 48.75
C PRO A 216 1.31 6.78 47.86
N MET A 217 2.63 6.91 47.95
CA MET A 217 3.54 6.15 47.07
C MET A 217 3.39 4.63 47.18
N ARG A 218 2.98 4.11 48.34
CA ARG A 218 2.70 2.67 48.51
C ARG A 218 1.59 2.18 47.57
N GLU A 219 0.55 2.98 47.39
CA GLU A 219 -0.57 2.65 46.51
C GLU A 219 -0.17 2.83 45.04
N ALA A 220 0.55 3.92 44.72
CA ALA A 220 1.08 4.15 43.37
C ALA A 220 1.98 3.00 42.90
N LEU A 221 2.85 2.47 43.78
CA LEU A 221 3.70 1.30 43.48
C LEU A 221 2.88 0.02 43.21
N SER A 222 1.74 -0.16 43.89
CA SER A 222 0.82 -1.27 43.58
C SER A 222 0.28 -1.11 42.16
N VAL A 223 -0.22 0.08 41.80
CA VAL A 223 -0.76 0.36 40.45
C VAL A 223 0.28 0.13 39.36
N ILE A 224 1.53 0.56 39.56
CA ILE A 224 2.63 0.30 38.61
C ILE A 224 2.82 -1.22 38.40
N SER A 225 2.83 -1.98 39.50
CA SER A 225 3.06 -3.43 39.47
C SER A 225 1.88 -4.16 38.82
N ASP A 226 0.66 -3.78 39.18
CA ASP A 226 -0.58 -4.42 38.73
C ASP A 226 -0.82 -4.20 37.23
N LYS A 227 -0.47 -3.02 36.70
CA LYS A 227 -0.67 -2.69 35.28
C LYS A 227 0.50 -3.10 34.37
N GLY A 228 1.70 -3.31 34.90
CA GLY A 228 2.82 -3.89 34.13
C GLY A 228 3.44 -3.00 33.04
N PHE A 229 3.17 -1.69 33.06
CA PHE A 229 3.81 -0.73 32.15
C PHE A 229 5.14 -0.19 32.68
N GLY A 230 5.42 -0.35 33.99
CA GLY A 230 6.63 0.19 34.63
C GLY A 230 6.58 1.71 34.85
N VAL A 231 5.41 2.32 34.62
CA VAL A 231 5.14 3.74 34.84
C VAL A 231 3.73 3.91 35.40
N VAL A 232 3.45 5.05 36.01
CA VAL A 232 2.10 5.49 36.38
C VAL A 232 1.93 6.97 36.03
N GLY A 233 0.80 7.32 35.45
CA GLY A 233 0.41 8.70 35.16
C GLY A 233 -0.26 9.33 36.37
N VAL A 234 0.03 10.59 36.62
CA VAL A 234 -0.62 11.38 37.66
C VAL A 234 -1.63 12.30 36.98
N ILE A 235 -2.88 12.26 37.44
CA ILE A 235 -3.96 13.10 36.94
C ILE A 235 -4.37 14.14 37.99
N ASP A 236 -4.80 15.31 37.50
CA ASP A 236 -5.42 16.32 38.35
C ASP A 236 -6.92 16.04 38.60
N ALA A 237 -7.58 16.95 39.33
CA ALA A 237 -8.99 16.83 39.66
C ALA A 237 -9.93 16.85 38.44
N ASP A 238 -9.48 17.42 37.31
CA ASP A 238 -10.24 17.48 36.05
C ASP A 238 -9.95 16.26 35.14
N GLY A 239 -9.11 15.32 35.62
CA GLY A 239 -8.68 14.12 34.92
C GLY A 239 -7.56 14.37 33.90
N GLN A 240 -6.95 15.56 33.91
CA GLN A 240 -5.88 15.92 32.99
C GLN A 240 -4.58 15.27 33.44
N LEU A 241 -3.81 14.73 32.50
CA LEU A 241 -2.51 14.13 32.80
C LEU A 241 -1.50 15.24 33.15
N SER A 242 -1.17 15.36 34.43
CA SER A 242 -0.32 16.40 35.02
C SER A 242 1.13 15.93 35.21
N GLY A 243 1.35 14.63 35.42
CA GLY A 243 2.67 14.06 35.66
C GLY A 243 2.81 12.58 35.28
N ILE A 244 4.04 12.09 35.39
CA ILE A 244 4.38 10.67 35.26
C ILE A 244 5.42 10.28 36.31
N ILE A 245 5.32 9.07 36.82
CA ILE A 245 6.34 8.44 37.65
C ILE A 245 6.88 7.23 36.89
N THR A 246 8.20 7.19 36.73
CA THR A 246 8.94 6.12 36.06
C THR A 246 9.91 5.45 37.03
N ASP A 247 10.45 4.28 36.67
CA ASP A 247 11.55 3.64 37.42
C ASP A 247 12.74 4.58 37.69
N GLY A 248 13.00 5.51 36.77
CA GLY A 248 14.03 6.53 36.92
C GLY A 248 13.72 7.54 38.03
N ASP A 249 12.44 7.91 38.20
CA ASP A 249 11.99 8.75 39.32
C ASP A 249 12.08 7.98 40.64
N LEU A 250 11.58 6.73 40.68
CA LEU A 250 11.63 5.89 41.87
C LEU A 250 13.07 5.72 42.39
N ARG A 251 14.03 5.48 41.49
CA ARG A 251 15.45 5.36 41.85
C ARG A 251 16.03 6.66 42.40
N ARG A 252 15.66 7.81 41.83
CA ARG A 252 16.12 9.13 42.29
C ARG A 252 15.56 9.53 43.65
N HIS A 253 14.42 8.97 44.03
CA HIS A 253 13.69 9.32 45.26
C HIS A 253 13.59 8.17 46.25
N ILE A 254 14.48 7.17 46.17
CA ILE A 254 14.40 5.93 46.96
C ILE A 254 14.42 6.18 48.48
N ASP A 255 15.19 7.17 48.92
CA ASP A 255 15.27 7.56 50.32
C ASP A 255 13.99 8.30 50.75
N GLY A 256 13.26 7.72 51.69
CA GLY A 256 11.98 8.27 52.16
C GLY A 256 10.84 8.18 51.14
N LEU A 257 10.97 7.36 50.09
CA LEU A 257 9.98 7.21 49.02
C LEU A 257 8.57 6.93 49.58
N LEU A 258 8.48 6.06 50.60
CA LEU A 258 7.21 5.61 51.16
C LEU A 258 6.50 6.65 52.02
N ASP A 259 7.19 7.73 52.40
CA ASP A 259 6.64 8.82 53.20
C ASP A 259 6.07 9.95 52.33
N LYS A 260 6.12 9.79 51.00
CA LYS A 260 5.73 10.78 49.99
C LYS A 260 4.44 10.41 49.26
N THR A 261 3.90 11.39 48.55
CA THR A 261 2.79 11.24 47.60
C THR A 261 3.30 11.17 46.16
N ALA A 262 2.43 10.76 45.23
CA ALA A 262 2.73 10.75 43.81
C ALA A 262 3.14 12.13 43.28
N GLY A 263 2.49 13.20 43.76
CA GLY A 263 2.77 14.58 43.38
C GLY A 263 4.16 15.06 43.80
N ASP A 264 4.72 14.53 44.88
CA ASP A 264 6.05 14.92 45.39
C ASP A 264 7.20 14.37 44.52
N ILE A 265 6.93 13.36 43.69
CA ILE A 265 7.95 12.59 42.96
C ILE A 265 7.75 12.66 41.45
N MET A 266 6.53 12.92 40.97
CA MET A 266 6.23 12.93 39.54
C MET A 266 7.09 13.90 38.75
N THR A 267 7.46 13.48 37.55
CA THR A 267 7.95 14.39 36.52
C THR A 267 6.76 15.08 35.87
N LEU A 268 6.75 16.42 35.88
CA LEU A 268 5.70 17.24 35.28
C LEU A 268 5.75 17.20 33.74
N ASN A 269 4.60 17.47 33.11
CA ASN A 269 4.45 17.57 31.65
C ASN A 269 4.93 16.31 30.91
N PRO A 270 4.32 15.14 31.18
CA PRO A 270 4.74 13.90 30.56
C PRO A 270 4.56 13.94 29.05
N MET A 271 5.42 13.20 28.35
CA MET A 271 5.30 13.08 26.90
C MET A 271 4.06 12.30 26.51
N THR A 272 3.36 12.84 25.51
CA THR A 272 2.14 12.23 24.98
C THR A 272 2.17 12.18 23.46
N ILE A 273 1.23 11.40 22.90
CA ILE A 273 1.00 11.30 21.48
C ILE A 273 -0.50 11.24 21.17
N SER A 274 -0.90 11.67 19.98
CA SER A 274 -2.28 11.56 19.54
C SER A 274 -2.64 10.10 19.20
N SER A 275 -3.87 9.69 19.52
CA SER A 275 -4.51 8.44 19.07
C SER A 275 -4.45 8.25 17.55
N ASP A 276 -4.39 9.35 16.82
CA ASP A 276 -4.47 9.41 15.36
C ASP A 276 -3.11 9.45 14.69
N ALA A 277 -2.04 9.59 15.50
CA ALA A 277 -0.69 9.52 15.00
C ALA A 277 -0.36 8.10 14.51
N LEU A 278 0.56 8.01 13.56
CA LEU A 278 1.15 6.75 13.15
C LEU A 278 2.02 6.18 14.28
N ALA A 279 1.98 4.86 14.45
CA ALA A 279 2.79 4.13 15.43
C ALA A 279 4.29 4.34 15.21
N GLU A 280 4.74 4.49 13.96
CA GLU A 280 6.13 4.83 13.62
C GLU A 280 6.57 6.16 14.26
N LYS A 281 5.69 7.17 14.25
CA LYS A 281 5.94 8.45 14.94
C LYS A 281 6.02 8.28 16.45
N ALA A 282 5.27 7.32 17.01
CA ALA A 282 5.36 6.98 18.43
C ALA A 282 6.70 6.34 18.78
N VAL A 283 7.15 5.37 17.99
CA VAL A 283 8.47 4.71 18.15
C VAL A 283 9.59 5.73 18.04
N ALA A 284 9.57 6.59 17.02
CA ALA A 284 10.58 7.63 16.85
C ALA A 284 10.66 8.58 18.07
N ARG A 285 9.51 8.96 18.64
CA ARG A 285 9.48 9.79 19.87
C ARG A 285 10.00 9.05 21.09
N MET A 286 9.69 7.76 21.22
CA MET A 286 10.19 6.93 22.31
C MET A 286 11.71 6.78 22.24
N ASP A 287 12.25 6.53 21.04
CA ASP A 287 13.68 6.38 20.78
C ASP A 287 14.46 7.68 21.05
N GLU A 288 13.99 8.82 20.51
CA GLU A 288 14.61 10.14 20.70
C GLU A 288 14.78 10.49 22.19
N ARG A 289 13.86 10.03 23.03
CA ARG A 289 13.77 10.37 24.45
C ARG A 289 14.19 9.24 25.37
N ALA A 290 14.61 8.11 24.81
CA ALA A 290 14.96 6.89 25.53
C ALA A 290 13.89 6.45 26.55
N ILE A 291 12.61 6.55 26.17
CA ILE A 291 11.46 6.11 26.97
C ILE A 291 10.78 4.90 26.32
N THR A 292 10.05 4.11 27.11
CA THR A 292 9.42 2.86 26.64
C THR A 292 7.90 2.91 26.59
N CYS A 293 7.29 3.97 27.13
CA CYS A 293 5.85 4.17 27.18
C CYS A 293 5.48 5.61 26.80
N LEU A 294 4.32 5.80 26.18
CA LEU A 294 3.69 7.10 25.94
C LEU A 294 2.23 7.04 26.35
N PHE A 295 1.76 8.07 27.07
CA PHE A 295 0.32 8.27 27.21
C PHE A 295 -0.26 8.84 25.91
N VAL A 296 -1.47 8.40 25.58
CA VAL A 296 -2.19 8.73 24.35
C VAL A 296 -3.34 9.67 24.69
N ARG A 297 -3.58 10.66 23.83
CA ARG A 297 -4.70 11.62 23.92
C ARG A 297 -5.43 11.65 22.58
N ASP A 298 -6.74 11.93 22.59
CA ASP A 298 -7.49 12.06 21.33
C ASP A 298 -7.13 13.36 20.60
N SER A 299 -7.04 14.46 21.35
CA SER A 299 -6.66 15.79 20.85
C SER A 299 -5.47 16.34 21.64
N ALA A 300 -4.69 17.22 21.02
CA ALA A 300 -3.64 17.96 21.74
C ALA A 300 -4.23 18.97 22.76
N GLU A 301 -5.46 19.43 22.53
CA GLU A 301 -6.16 20.39 23.38
C GLU A 301 -6.87 19.73 24.57
N ASP A 302 -7.18 18.43 24.48
CA ASP A 302 -7.71 17.65 25.59
C ASP A 302 -6.55 16.93 26.29
N GLY A 303 -6.19 17.37 27.49
CA GLY A 303 -5.09 16.79 28.26
C GLY A 303 -5.43 15.47 28.95
N ARG A 304 -6.67 14.97 28.83
CA ARG A 304 -7.10 13.67 29.36
C ARG A 304 -6.47 12.54 28.55
N PRO A 305 -5.83 11.56 29.20
CA PRO A 305 -5.32 10.40 28.50
C PRO A 305 -6.47 9.45 28.12
N CYS A 306 -6.45 8.94 26.88
CA CYS A 306 -7.38 7.93 26.38
C CYS A 306 -6.75 6.53 26.23
N GLY A 307 -5.43 6.42 26.38
CA GLY A 307 -4.71 5.14 26.36
C GLY A 307 -3.23 5.28 26.73
N ILE A 308 -2.52 4.15 26.82
CA ILE A 308 -1.07 4.09 26.98
C ILE A 308 -0.49 3.14 25.94
N LEU A 309 0.60 3.53 25.30
CA LEU A 309 1.29 2.74 24.29
C LEU A 309 2.67 2.34 24.80
N LYS A 310 3.02 1.06 24.64
CA LYS A 310 4.32 0.50 25.00
C LYS A 310 5.13 0.18 23.76
N ILE A 311 6.44 0.44 23.77
CA ILE A 311 7.31 0.22 22.61
C ILE A 311 7.27 -1.23 22.12
N GLN A 312 7.14 -2.21 23.01
CA GLN A 312 7.06 -3.62 22.62
C GLN A 312 5.81 -3.93 21.79
N ASP A 313 4.71 -3.21 21.96
CA ASP A 313 3.49 -3.41 21.17
C ASP A 313 3.69 -2.93 19.74
N CYS A 314 4.40 -1.81 19.55
CA CYS A 314 4.82 -1.34 18.23
C CYS A 314 5.75 -2.35 17.53
N LEU A 315 6.76 -2.86 18.25
CA LEU A 315 7.72 -3.83 17.70
C LEU A 315 7.03 -5.15 17.32
N ARG A 316 6.10 -5.64 18.14
CA ARG A 316 5.28 -6.83 17.84
C ARG A 316 4.39 -6.63 16.62
N ALA A 317 3.91 -5.41 16.39
CA ALA A 317 3.14 -5.03 15.20
C ALA A 317 4.02 -4.80 13.95
N GLY A 318 5.34 -5.03 14.04
CA GLY A 318 6.27 -4.87 12.91
C GLY A 318 6.54 -3.42 12.54
N VAL A 319 6.35 -2.49 13.49
CA VAL A 319 6.76 -1.09 13.38
C VAL A 319 8.21 -1.01 13.85
N VAL A 320 9.12 -0.57 12.96
CA VAL A 320 10.57 -0.49 13.20
C VAL A 320 11.07 0.86 12.73
#